data_AF-A0A9W6FT26-F1
#
_entry.id   AF-A0A9W6FT26-F1
#
_cell.length_a   1.000
_cell.length_b   1.000
_cell.length_c   1.000
_cell.angle_alpha   90.00
_cell.angle_beta   90.00
_cell.angle_gamma   90.00
#
_symmetry.space_group_name_H-M   'P 1'
#
loop_
_entity.id
_entity.type
_entity.pdbx_description
1 polymer ?
#
loop_
_entity_poly.entity_id
_entity_poly.type
_entity_poly.pdbx_seq_one_letter_code
_entity_poly.pdbx_strand_id
1 'polypeptide(L)'
;MRSKDHFSKIPESQPAIAQMDALLRKSGIHLPSDRLEQLWTYHQLLRQHNPELNLTRIHNFTNMVLKLYVDSILPGRLMDLPSPLLDLGTGPGMPGIPLKIAYPQLTLLLAESRQKRVAFLKTVVEKLNFPDVEVVGEGITPHFERPVAGVITRAVEDMAATIDRVRGCLMKDGLVIFMKGPHCDEEIQAASERFMKEYRLSKDQSYNIPNTSHERRLVVFQRLGEPLFVKKAKAMERYISRIIESEQNPLFKDLKKLLGSRGIRKQKKALVAGSKQVLEVLSQFPELCEAWIGSGEKDPPPPDSPEHLNWYQLSSPLFQSLDVFGTGKPLLLIRIKTVEKWAPDDGLPEGCTVFIPFQDPENVGSVIRSAAAFGADQVILLSESAHPYHPKALRASGGTVLGIRILEGPSLAELPEDLPLLPLSAGGRDIAEIAFPDTFAFLPGIEGPGLPEQFKKNAVSIPIDSRVESLNAATATAIALYAWSQYRRKHSGV
;
A
#
# COMPACT_ATOMS: atom_id res chain seq x y z
N MET A 1 -13.53 56.72 10.49
CA MET A 1 -14.55 57.19 11.45
C MET A 1 -15.30 55.99 12.00
N ARG A 2 -15.09 55.65 13.27
CA ARG A 2 -15.76 54.54 13.95
C ARG A 2 -17.08 55.05 14.54
N SER A 3 -18.21 54.58 14.00
CA SER A 3 -19.51 54.71 14.67
C SER A 3 -19.49 53.77 15.89
N LYS A 4 -19.62 54.34 17.09
CA LYS A 4 -19.86 53.61 18.33
C LYS A 4 -21.37 53.49 18.49
N ASP A 5 -21.93 52.32 18.21
CA ASP A 5 -23.30 52.04 18.60
C ASP A 5 -23.37 51.87 20.13
N HIS A 6 -24.00 52.85 20.77
CA HIS A 6 -24.45 52.77 22.15
C HIS A 6 -25.68 51.85 22.22
N PHE A 7 -25.45 50.55 22.43
CA PHE A 7 -26.46 49.71 23.07
C PHE A 7 -26.23 49.72 24.58
N SER A 8 -27.18 50.33 25.28
CA SER A 8 -27.33 50.28 26.73
C SER A 8 -27.20 48.86 27.27
N LYS A 9 -26.35 48.68 28.29
CA LYS A 9 -26.27 47.47 29.11
C LYS A 9 -27.60 47.24 29.84
N ILE A 10 -28.50 46.47 29.23
CA ILE A 10 -29.54 45.74 29.96
C ILE A 10 -28.80 44.57 30.64
N PRO A 11 -28.90 44.38 31.96
CA PRO A 11 -28.35 43.18 32.59
C PRO A 11 -29.04 41.97 31.98
N GLU A 12 -28.30 41.10 31.26
CA GLU A 12 -28.84 39.83 30.78
C GLU A 12 -29.40 39.08 32.00
N SER A 13 -30.72 38.89 32.03
CA SER A 13 -31.37 38.00 32.99
C SER A 13 -30.63 36.67 33.01
N GLN A 14 -30.47 36.08 34.20
CA GLN A 14 -29.80 34.79 34.35
C GLN A 14 -30.34 33.80 33.31
N PRO A 15 -29.47 33.13 32.52
CA PRO A 15 -29.93 32.22 31.47
C PRO A 15 -30.88 31.18 32.02
N ALA A 16 -31.94 30.88 31.26
CA ALA A 16 -32.97 29.92 31.67
C ALA A 16 -33.20 28.86 30.59
N ILE A 17 -33.63 27.67 31.01
CA ILE A 17 -33.95 26.54 30.12
C ILE A 17 -35.00 26.91 29.07
N ALA A 18 -36.01 27.72 29.43
CA ALA A 18 -37.03 28.20 28.49
C ALA A 18 -36.46 29.06 27.36
N GLN A 19 -35.42 29.86 27.66
CA GLN A 19 -34.72 30.66 26.65
C GLN A 19 -33.90 29.76 25.70
N MET A 20 -33.29 28.69 26.23
CA MET A 20 -32.61 27.68 25.42
C MET A 20 -33.58 27.00 24.46
N ASP A 21 -34.75 26.55 24.96
CA ASP A 21 -35.79 25.92 24.13
C ASP A 21 -36.26 26.85 23.01
N ALA A 22 -36.53 28.12 23.33
CA ALA A 22 -36.94 29.11 22.33
C ALA A 22 -35.90 29.28 21.21
N LEU A 23 -34.61 29.29 21.54
CA LEU A 23 -33.51 29.39 20.56
C LEU A 23 -33.35 28.12 19.71
N LEU A 24 -33.50 26.94 20.32
CA LEU A 24 -33.47 25.66 19.61
C LEU A 24 -34.65 25.54 18.63
N ARG A 25 -35.87 25.86 19.08
CA ARG A 25 -37.08 25.83 18.24
C ARG A 25 -37.00 26.80 17.08
N LYS A 26 -36.48 28.02 17.31
CA LYS A 26 -36.22 28.98 16.21
C LYS A 26 -35.19 28.47 15.20
N SER A 27 -34.38 27.49 15.60
CA SER A 27 -33.41 26.80 14.72
C SER A 27 -33.98 25.49 14.14
N GLY A 28 -35.27 25.22 14.34
CA GLY A 28 -35.96 24.01 13.90
C GLY A 28 -35.54 22.74 14.66
N ILE A 29 -34.94 22.88 15.84
CA ILE A 29 -34.57 21.76 16.71
C ILE A 29 -35.61 21.66 17.82
N HIS A 30 -36.31 20.53 17.85
CA HIS A 30 -37.32 20.23 18.86
C HIS A 30 -36.84 19.07 19.72
N LEU A 31 -36.45 19.36 20.96
CA LEU A 31 -36.09 18.35 21.94
C LEU A 31 -37.29 18.11 22.87
N PRO A 32 -37.64 16.86 23.20
CA PRO A 32 -38.52 16.56 24.32
C PRO A 32 -37.92 17.06 25.64
N SER A 33 -38.76 17.14 26.68
CA SER A 33 -38.43 17.79 27.95
C SER A 33 -37.20 17.19 28.63
N ASP A 34 -37.10 15.86 28.67
CA ASP A 34 -35.96 15.13 29.24
C ASP A 34 -34.64 15.48 28.54
N ARG A 35 -34.64 15.53 27.20
CA ARG A 35 -33.47 15.86 26.39
C ARG A 35 -33.10 17.35 26.49
N LEU A 36 -34.10 18.22 26.60
CA LEU A 36 -33.86 19.64 26.85
C LEU A 36 -33.23 19.85 28.24
N GLU A 37 -33.70 19.13 29.26
CA GLU A 37 -33.10 19.13 30.60
C GLU A 37 -31.67 18.59 30.61
N GLN A 38 -31.38 17.54 29.84
CA GLN A 38 -30.01 17.05 29.66
C GLN A 38 -29.10 18.11 29.03
N LEU A 39 -29.55 18.78 27.96
CA LEU A 39 -28.77 19.85 27.32
C LEU A 39 -28.58 21.06 28.25
N TRP A 40 -29.59 21.38 29.04
CA TRP A 40 -29.50 22.41 30.07
C TRP A 40 -28.49 22.05 31.17
N THR A 41 -28.55 20.82 31.68
CA THR A 41 -27.59 20.28 32.66
C THR A 41 -26.16 20.34 32.11
N TYR A 42 -25.96 19.93 30.85
CA TYR A 42 -24.67 20.03 30.17
C TYR A 42 -24.20 21.49 30.07
N HIS A 43 -25.09 22.43 29.72
CA HIS A 43 -24.76 23.86 29.67
C HIS A 43 -24.30 24.39 31.03
N GLN A 44 -24.98 24.02 32.11
CA GLN A 44 -24.62 24.42 33.47
C GLN A 44 -23.25 23.86 33.86
N LEU A 45 -22.99 22.57 33.61
CA LEU A 45 -21.68 21.95 33.84
C LEU A 45 -20.58 22.66 33.05
N LEU A 46 -20.81 22.90 31.76
CA LEU A 46 -19.86 23.61 30.90
C LEU A 46 -19.56 25.01 31.45
N ARG A 47 -20.58 25.77 31.85
CA ARG A 47 -20.43 27.11 32.44
C ARG A 47 -19.65 27.10 33.74
N GLN A 48 -19.98 26.17 34.64
CA GLN A 48 -19.37 26.04 35.95
C GLN A 48 -17.87 25.74 35.85
N HIS A 49 -17.48 24.84 34.93
CA HIS A 49 -16.10 24.40 34.79
C HIS A 49 -15.27 25.24 33.81
N ASN A 50 -15.90 26.10 33.00
CA ASN A 50 -15.20 26.90 31.99
C ASN A 50 -14.10 27.84 32.57
N PRO A 51 -14.30 28.55 33.69
CA PRO A 51 -13.28 29.45 34.25
C PRO A 51 -11.97 28.76 34.59
N GLU A 52 -12.04 27.52 35.10
CA GLU A 52 -10.87 26.74 35.51
C GLU A 52 -10.23 25.98 34.34
N LEU A 53 -11.06 25.45 33.44
CA LEU A 53 -10.63 24.50 32.41
C LEU A 53 -10.47 25.12 31.01
N ASN A 54 -10.88 26.38 30.81
CA ASN A 54 -10.87 27.07 29.51
C ASN A 54 -11.49 26.22 28.39
N LEU A 55 -12.70 25.72 28.64
CA LEU A 55 -13.42 24.77 27.76
C LEU A 55 -13.90 25.42 26.45
N THR A 56 -14.30 26.69 26.50
CA THR A 56 -14.74 27.49 25.35
C THR A 56 -14.44 28.98 25.55
N ARG A 57 -14.20 29.68 24.44
CA ARG A 57 -14.04 31.14 24.39
C ARG A 57 -15.37 31.88 24.17
N ILE A 58 -16.48 31.14 23.97
CA ILE A 58 -17.81 31.72 23.73
C ILE A 58 -18.51 31.85 25.09
N HIS A 59 -18.70 33.08 25.54
CA HIS A 59 -19.30 33.38 26.85
C HIS A 59 -20.74 33.90 26.77
N ASN A 60 -21.18 34.48 25.66
CA ASN A 60 -22.56 34.93 25.54
C ASN A 60 -23.51 33.73 25.39
N PHE A 61 -24.61 33.72 26.15
CA PHE A 61 -25.54 32.59 26.21
C PHE A 61 -26.14 32.22 24.86
N THR A 62 -26.70 33.19 24.14
CA THR A 62 -27.28 32.98 22.81
C THR A 62 -26.24 32.41 21.84
N ASN A 63 -25.03 32.95 21.85
CA ASN A 63 -23.95 32.44 21.01
C ASN A 63 -23.51 31.02 21.38
N MET A 64 -23.52 30.64 22.66
CA MET A 64 -23.26 29.25 23.05
C MET A 64 -24.34 28.33 22.51
N VAL A 65 -25.62 28.70 22.64
CA VAL A 65 -26.72 27.87 22.13
C VAL A 65 -26.62 27.68 20.62
N LEU A 66 -26.44 28.77 19.85
CA LEU A 66 -26.40 28.70 18.40
C LEU A 66 -25.11 28.07 17.87
N LYS A 67 -23.94 28.51 18.34
CA LYS A 67 -22.65 28.11 17.75
C LYS A 67 -22.07 26.83 18.34
N LEU A 68 -22.49 26.45 19.55
CA LEU A 68 -22.00 25.22 20.17
C LEU A 68 -23.02 24.10 20.08
N TYR A 69 -24.31 24.34 20.37
CA TYR A 69 -25.31 23.27 20.42
C TYR A 69 -26.05 23.08 19.08
N VAL A 70 -26.66 24.14 18.54
CA VAL A 70 -27.38 24.06 17.26
C VAL A 70 -26.44 23.58 16.16
N ASP A 71 -25.28 24.22 15.99
CA ASP A 71 -24.28 23.80 14.98
C ASP A 71 -23.90 22.32 15.13
N SER A 72 -23.74 21.82 16.36
CA SER A 72 -23.39 20.41 16.61
C SER A 72 -24.51 19.43 16.26
N ILE A 73 -25.78 19.84 16.37
CA ILE A 73 -26.95 18.98 16.11
C ILE A 73 -27.30 18.92 14.62
N LEU A 74 -27.03 20.01 13.88
CA LEU A 74 -27.39 20.13 12.46
C LEU A 74 -26.90 18.99 11.56
N PRO A 75 -25.68 18.43 11.70
CA PRO A 75 -25.24 17.29 10.90
C PRO A 75 -26.26 16.14 10.87
N GLY A 76 -26.88 15.79 12.01
CA GLY A 76 -27.87 14.71 12.07
C GLY A 76 -29.22 15.03 11.41
N ARG A 77 -29.46 16.30 11.02
CA ARG A 77 -30.60 16.68 10.16
C ARG A 77 -30.27 16.64 8.68
N LEU A 78 -28.98 16.72 8.35
CA LEU A 78 -28.49 16.76 6.98
C LEU A 78 -28.19 15.35 6.46
N MET A 79 -27.97 14.38 7.34
CA MET A 79 -27.69 12.99 6.99
C MET A 79 -27.98 12.06 8.15
N ASP A 80 -28.19 10.78 7.84
CA ASP A 80 -28.17 9.73 8.84
C ASP A 80 -26.76 9.57 9.40
N LEU A 81 -26.63 9.67 10.73
CA LEU A 81 -25.35 9.52 11.40
C LEU A 81 -25.06 8.03 11.63
N PRO A 82 -23.90 7.53 11.19
CA PRO A 82 -23.53 6.14 11.43
C PRO A 82 -23.29 5.90 12.93
N SER A 83 -23.40 4.64 13.37
CA SER A 83 -23.13 4.23 14.75
C SER A 83 -22.36 2.90 14.75
N PRO A 84 -21.29 2.73 15.55
CA PRO A 84 -20.72 3.71 16.50
C PRO A 84 -20.06 4.91 15.81
N LEU A 85 -20.19 6.09 16.42
CA LEU A 85 -19.64 7.36 15.94
C LEU A 85 -18.50 7.85 16.84
N LEU A 86 -17.35 8.17 16.27
CA LEU A 86 -16.22 8.79 16.96
C LEU A 86 -16.27 10.31 16.79
N ASP A 87 -16.33 11.05 17.89
CA ASP A 87 -16.09 12.50 17.89
C ASP A 87 -14.58 12.77 18.09
N LEU A 88 -13.90 13.05 16.97
CA LEU A 88 -12.46 13.26 16.96
C LEU A 88 -12.10 14.68 17.38
N GLY A 89 -11.38 14.81 18.50
CA GLY A 89 -11.01 16.08 19.08
C GLY A 89 -12.21 16.81 19.68
N THR A 90 -13.06 16.04 20.37
CA THR A 90 -14.35 16.48 20.94
C THR A 90 -14.23 17.72 21.86
N GLY A 91 -13.05 18.02 22.41
CA GLY A 91 -12.87 19.18 23.26
C GLY A 91 -13.72 19.06 24.54
N PRO A 92 -14.64 20.01 24.80
CA PRO A 92 -15.59 19.90 25.91
C PRO A 92 -16.81 19.02 25.60
N GLY A 93 -16.82 18.26 24.50
CA GLY A 93 -17.90 17.32 24.17
C GLY A 93 -18.64 17.67 22.89
N MET A 94 -17.98 18.28 21.91
CA MET A 94 -18.64 18.85 20.74
C MET A 94 -18.02 18.32 19.43
N PRO A 95 -18.84 17.85 18.47
CA PRO A 95 -20.31 17.85 18.48
C PRO A 95 -20.96 16.68 19.25
N GLY A 96 -20.18 15.77 19.84
CA GLY A 96 -20.66 14.47 20.35
C GLY A 96 -21.75 14.52 21.42
N ILE A 97 -21.60 15.33 22.48
CA ILE A 97 -22.59 15.43 23.56
C ILE A 97 -23.93 16.01 23.06
N PRO A 98 -23.98 17.15 22.36
CA PRO A 98 -25.24 17.62 21.76
C PRO A 98 -25.87 16.60 20.80
N LEU A 99 -25.05 15.87 20.03
CA LEU A 99 -25.55 14.81 19.16
C LEU A 99 -26.15 13.64 19.94
N LYS A 100 -25.52 13.16 21.01
CA LYS A 100 -26.10 12.11 21.87
C LYS A 100 -27.45 12.52 22.42
N ILE A 101 -27.56 13.77 22.88
CA ILE A 101 -28.80 14.31 23.43
C ILE A 101 -29.89 14.35 22.36
N ALA A 102 -29.58 14.86 21.16
CA ALA A 102 -30.56 14.93 20.07
C ALA A 102 -30.92 13.55 19.50
N TYR A 103 -29.97 12.61 19.47
CA TYR A 103 -30.06 11.29 18.85
C TYR A 103 -29.60 10.21 19.85
N PRO A 104 -30.46 9.83 20.82
CA PRO A 104 -30.09 8.96 21.95
C PRO A 104 -29.66 7.55 21.52
N GLN A 105 -30.05 7.10 20.32
CA GLN A 105 -29.66 5.82 19.75
C GLN A 105 -28.18 5.73 19.34
N LEU A 106 -27.46 6.85 19.27
CA LEU A 106 -26.05 6.85 18.88
C LEU A 106 -25.17 6.24 19.98
N THR A 107 -24.35 5.26 19.61
CA THR A 107 -23.19 4.85 20.41
C THR A 107 -22.03 5.78 20.07
N LEU A 108 -21.40 6.40 21.06
CA LEU A 108 -20.39 7.43 20.84
C LEU A 108 -19.07 7.12 21.54
N LEU A 109 -17.99 7.46 20.84
CA LEU A 109 -16.65 7.55 21.40
C LEU A 109 -16.22 9.01 21.34
N LEU A 110 -15.90 9.60 22.49
CA LEU A 110 -15.46 10.98 22.62
C LEU A 110 -13.93 11.01 22.78
N ALA A 111 -13.20 11.36 21.72
CA ALA A 111 -11.74 11.33 21.73
C ALA A 111 -11.12 12.70 22.07
N GLU A 112 -10.39 12.76 23.17
CA GLU A 112 -9.67 13.96 23.65
C GLU A 112 -8.37 13.56 24.35
N SER A 113 -7.27 14.25 24.02
CA SER A 113 -5.94 13.95 24.54
C SER A 113 -5.60 14.71 25.83
N ARG A 114 -6.29 15.83 26.10
CA ARG A 114 -6.04 16.66 27.29
C ARG A 114 -6.75 16.11 28.51
N GLN A 115 -5.99 15.58 29.46
CA GLN A 115 -6.49 14.89 30.65
C GLN A 115 -7.52 15.69 31.47
N LYS A 116 -7.36 17.01 31.62
CA LYS A 116 -8.35 17.86 32.31
C LYS A 116 -9.72 17.87 31.61
N ARG A 117 -9.74 17.82 30.28
CA ARG A 117 -10.98 17.77 29.49
C ARG A 117 -11.57 16.36 29.49
N VAL A 118 -10.72 15.33 29.45
CA VAL A 118 -11.14 13.93 29.64
C VAL A 118 -11.89 13.75 30.96
N ALA A 119 -11.36 14.30 32.06
CA ALA A 119 -12.02 14.27 33.36
C ALA A 119 -13.38 14.97 33.33
N PHE A 120 -13.45 16.17 32.74
CA PHE A 120 -14.71 16.88 32.55
C PHE A 120 -15.73 16.08 31.73
N LEU A 121 -15.32 15.46 30.61
CA LEU A 121 -16.18 14.62 29.78
C LEU A 121 -16.74 13.43 30.56
N LYS A 122 -15.92 12.76 31.37
CA LYS A 122 -16.37 11.66 32.24
C LYS A 122 -17.44 12.12 33.22
N THR A 123 -17.24 13.26 33.88
CA THR A 123 -18.25 13.88 34.75
C THR A 123 -19.54 14.19 34.00
N VAL A 124 -19.46 14.70 32.77
CA VAL A 124 -20.64 14.97 31.93
C VAL A 124 -21.37 13.66 31.60
N VAL A 125 -20.66 12.62 31.15
CA VAL A 125 -21.24 11.31 30.79
C VAL A 125 -21.94 10.67 31.99
N GLU A 126 -21.31 10.71 33.16
CA GLU A 126 -21.90 10.21 34.42
C GLU A 126 -23.14 11.01 34.81
N LYS A 127 -23.06 12.36 34.79
CA LYS A 127 -24.16 13.22 35.25
C LYS A 127 -25.39 13.17 34.35
N LEU A 128 -25.19 12.98 33.05
CA LEU A 128 -26.27 12.85 32.06
C LEU A 128 -26.77 11.41 31.89
N ASN A 129 -26.12 10.45 32.57
CA ASN A 129 -26.41 9.01 32.50
C ASN A 129 -26.38 8.47 31.06
N PHE A 130 -25.22 8.57 30.40
CA PHE A 130 -25.01 8.08 29.04
C PHE A 130 -24.21 6.77 29.02
N PRO A 131 -24.85 5.59 29.09
CA PRO A 131 -24.16 4.30 29.14
C PRO A 131 -23.44 3.95 27.83
N ASP A 132 -23.94 4.43 26.67
CA ASP A 132 -23.34 4.15 25.35
C ASP A 132 -22.36 5.25 24.89
N VAL A 133 -21.86 6.05 25.82
CA VAL A 133 -20.85 7.07 25.54
C VAL A 133 -19.58 6.73 26.29
N GLU A 134 -18.51 6.52 25.54
CA GLU A 134 -17.19 6.28 26.10
C GLU A 134 -16.25 7.46 25.84
N VAL A 135 -15.43 7.80 26.84
CA VAL A 135 -14.39 8.83 26.70
C VAL A 135 -13.05 8.16 26.43
N VAL A 136 -12.52 8.36 25.22
CA VAL A 136 -11.19 7.90 24.81
C VAL A 136 -10.17 8.99 25.16
N GLY A 137 -9.39 8.76 26.22
CA GLY A 137 -8.46 9.74 26.80
C GLY A 137 -7.11 9.87 26.11
N GLU A 138 -7.00 9.40 24.86
CA GLU A 138 -5.77 9.39 24.07
C GLU A 138 -6.00 9.98 22.67
N GLY A 139 -4.90 10.36 22.01
CA GLY A 139 -4.96 10.84 20.63
C GLY A 139 -5.19 9.70 19.66
N ILE A 140 -6.16 9.85 18.75
CA ILE A 140 -6.39 8.86 17.70
C ILE A 140 -5.26 8.91 16.68
N THR A 141 -4.69 7.74 16.39
CA THR A 141 -3.61 7.54 15.41
C THR A 141 -3.98 6.40 14.46
N PRO A 142 -3.24 6.20 13.34
CA PRO A 142 -3.49 5.08 12.43
C PRO A 142 -3.42 3.68 13.06
N HIS A 143 -2.90 3.56 14.30
CA HIS A 143 -2.80 2.31 15.06
C HIS A 143 -3.97 2.09 16.03
N PHE A 144 -4.91 3.04 16.12
CA PHE A 144 -6.12 2.87 16.90
C PHE A 144 -7.09 1.98 16.11
N GLU A 145 -7.24 0.71 16.53
CA GLU A 145 -7.96 -0.33 15.77
C GLU A 145 -9.39 -0.61 16.25
N ARG A 146 -9.93 0.21 17.17
CA ARG A 146 -11.30 0.01 17.65
C ARG A 146 -12.32 0.36 16.56
N PRO A 147 -13.15 -0.58 16.07
CA PRO A 147 -14.02 -0.33 14.93
C PRO A 147 -15.07 0.77 15.18
N VAL A 148 -15.20 1.69 14.22
CA VAL A 148 -16.31 2.66 14.18
C VAL A 148 -16.93 2.72 12.79
N ALA A 149 -18.23 3.02 12.73
CA ALA A 149 -18.98 3.19 11.49
C ALA A 149 -18.87 4.64 10.96
N GLY A 150 -18.52 5.59 11.81
CA GLY A 150 -18.12 6.91 11.35
C GLY A 150 -17.27 7.70 12.34
N VAL A 151 -16.72 8.78 11.81
CA VAL A 151 -15.98 9.79 12.54
C VAL A 151 -16.61 11.13 12.21
N ILE A 152 -16.85 11.97 13.22
CA ILE A 152 -17.20 13.37 13.04
C ILE A 152 -16.15 14.25 13.69
N THR A 153 -15.85 15.39 13.07
CA THR A 153 -14.96 16.38 13.68
C THR A 153 -15.37 17.80 13.36
N ARG A 154 -15.19 18.67 14.36
CA ARG A 154 -15.39 20.11 14.27
C ARG A 154 -14.08 20.81 14.65
N ALA A 155 -13.34 21.26 13.63
CA ALA A 155 -12.10 22.04 13.76
C ALA A 155 -10.85 21.29 14.27
N VAL A 156 -10.61 20.07 13.77
CA VAL A 156 -9.32 19.39 13.92
C VAL A 156 -8.63 19.30 12.56
N GLU A 157 -7.46 19.92 12.48
CA GLU A 157 -6.46 19.74 11.40
C GLU A 157 -7.03 19.84 9.97
N ASP A 158 -6.16 19.54 9.00
CA ASP A 158 -6.53 19.39 7.60
C ASP A 158 -7.31 18.07 7.39
N MET A 159 -8.21 18.03 6.41
CA MET A 159 -9.02 16.83 6.09
C MET A 159 -8.15 15.60 5.79
N ALA A 160 -7.07 15.76 5.03
CA ALA A 160 -6.20 14.65 4.65
C ALA A 160 -5.43 14.09 5.86
N ALA A 161 -5.00 14.95 6.79
CA ALA A 161 -4.39 14.53 8.05
C ALA A 161 -5.39 13.73 8.91
N THR A 162 -6.64 14.19 8.99
CA THR A 162 -7.69 13.49 9.74
C THR A 162 -8.00 12.12 9.14
N ILE A 163 -8.16 12.01 7.82
CA ILE A 163 -8.41 10.74 7.13
C ILE A 163 -7.29 9.73 7.42
N ASP A 164 -6.03 10.16 7.37
CA ASP A 164 -4.90 9.27 7.69
C ASP A 164 -4.96 8.77 9.14
N ARG A 165 -5.27 9.65 10.11
CA ARG A 165 -5.36 9.29 11.53
C ARG A 165 -6.43 8.24 11.82
N VAL A 166 -7.59 8.33 11.16
CA VAL A 166 -8.74 7.46 11.46
C VAL A 166 -8.81 6.20 10.60
N ARG A 167 -7.87 6.04 9.67
CA ARG A 167 -7.80 4.84 8.81
C ARG A 167 -7.63 3.53 9.60
N GLY A 168 -7.17 3.60 10.83
CA GLY A 168 -7.00 2.45 11.72
C GLY A 168 -8.32 1.90 12.26
N CYS A 169 -9.31 2.75 12.48
CA CYS A 169 -10.57 2.39 13.15
C CYS A 169 -11.80 2.41 12.24
N LEU A 170 -11.78 3.18 11.16
CA LEU A 170 -12.96 3.35 10.31
C LEU A 170 -13.21 2.10 9.46
N MET A 171 -14.40 1.53 9.59
CA MET A 171 -14.81 0.34 8.85
C MET A 171 -15.06 0.61 7.35
N LYS A 172 -15.11 -0.46 6.55
CA LYS A 172 -15.57 -0.38 5.15
C LYS A 172 -16.95 0.29 5.11
N ASP A 173 -17.17 1.14 4.10
CA ASP A 173 -18.38 1.95 3.92
C ASP A 173 -18.61 3.01 5.02
N GLY A 174 -17.73 3.09 6.02
CA GLY A 174 -17.79 4.08 7.09
C GLY A 174 -17.49 5.49 6.59
N LEU A 175 -17.98 6.48 7.36
CA LEU A 175 -18.00 7.89 6.96
C LEU A 175 -17.06 8.76 7.81
N VAL A 176 -16.29 9.63 7.17
CA VAL A 176 -15.59 10.74 7.83
C VAL A 176 -16.35 12.03 7.55
N ILE A 177 -16.93 12.63 8.58
CA ILE A 177 -17.87 13.75 8.52
C ILE A 177 -17.14 15.00 9.05
N PHE A 178 -16.87 15.94 8.15
CA PHE A 178 -16.20 17.19 8.45
C PHE A 178 -17.20 18.33 8.56
N MET A 179 -17.18 19.02 9.71
CA MET A 179 -17.88 20.28 9.90
C MET A 179 -16.90 21.43 9.67
N LYS A 180 -16.94 22.04 8.48
CA LYS A 180 -16.00 23.10 8.05
C LYS A 180 -16.70 24.44 7.80
N GLY A 181 -15.90 25.48 7.66
CA GLY A 181 -16.34 26.76 7.09
C GLY A 181 -16.51 26.68 5.57
N PRO A 182 -17.00 27.76 4.92
CA PRO A 182 -17.31 27.75 3.50
C PRO A 182 -16.08 27.57 2.59
N HIS A 183 -14.92 28.04 3.01
CA HIS A 183 -13.68 28.05 2.22
C HIS A 183 -12.79 26.83 2.52
N CYS A 184 -13.21 25.63 2.08
CA CYS A 184 -12.43 24.39 2.27
C CYS A 184 -12.18 23.60 0.98
N ASP A 185 -12.37 24.20 -0.20
CA ASP A 185 -12.18 23.52 -1.50
C ASP A 185 -10.78 22.93 -1.68
N GLU A 186 -9.75 23.65 -1.26
CA GLU A 186 -8.36 23.17 -1.33
C GLU A 186 -8.13 21.92 -0.46
N GLU A 187 -8.69 21.87 0.75
CA GLU A 187 -8.60 20.70 1.62
C GLU A 187 -9.34 19.49 1.02
N ILE A 188 -10.51 19.72 0.41
CA ILE A 188 -11.30 18.67 -0.26
C ILE A 188 -10.49 18.08 -1.42
N GLN A 189 -9.89 18.94 -2.25
CA GLN A 189 -9.10 18.51 -3.40
C GLN A 189 -7.87 17.71 -2.94
N ALA A 190 -7.11 18.24 -1.98
CA ALA A 190 -5.92 17.57 -1.45
C ALA A 190 -6.24 16.19 -0.85
N ALA A 191 -7.33 16.08 -0.08
CA ALA A 191 -7.79 14.81 0.48
C ALA A 191 -8.24 13.83 -0.62
N SER A 192 -8.99 14.32 -1.62
CA SER A 192 -9.50 13.49 -2.72
C SER A 192 -8.38 12.92 -3.57
N GLU A 193 -7.37 13.73 -3.92
CA GLU A 193 -6.20 13.28 -4.69
C GLU A 193 -5.37 12.27 -3.91
N ARG A 194 -5.07 12.56 -2.64
CA ARG A 194 -4.22 11.69 -1.81
C ARG A 194 -4.85 10.33 -1.54
N PHE A 195 -6.18 10.27 -1.39
CA PHE A 195 -6.89 9.06 -0.96
C PHE A 195 -7.85 8.50 -2.01
N MET A 196 -7.71 8.87 -3.29
CA MET A 196 -8.64 8.50 -4.38
C MET A 196 -8.92 6.99 -4.52
N LYS A 197 -8.01 6.12 -4.06
CA LYS A 197 -8.15 4.66 -4.11
C LYS A 197 -8.84 4.06 -2.87
N GLU A 198 -8.84 4.79 -1.76
CA GLU A 198 -9.28 4.30 -0.45
C GLU A 198 -10.58 4.96 0.00
N TYR A 199 -10.84 6.19 -0.45
CA TYR A 199 -11.98 7.00 -0.07
C TYR A 199 -12.62 7.66 -1.30
N ARG A 200 -13.92 7.91 -1.21
CA ARG A 200 -14.66 8.75 -2.16
C ARG A 200 -15.33 9.91 -1.46
N LEU A 201 -15.36 11.09 -2.08
CA LEU A 201 -16.21 12.18 -1.64
C LEU A 201 -17.68 11.79 -1.89
N SER A 202 -18.43 11.58 -0.82
CA SER A 202 -19.82 11.11 -0.86
C SER A 202 -20.83 12.24 -0.71
N LYS A 203 -20.44 13.33 -0.05
CA LYS A 203 -21.30 14.49 0.17
C LYS A 203 -20.47 15.74 0.37
N ASP A 204 -20.96 16.83 -0.21
CA ASP A 204 -20.46 18.16 0.01
C ASP A 204 -21.65 19.12 -0.02
N GLN A 205 -22.03 19.64 1.15
CA GLN A 205 -23.25 20.43 1.29
C GLN A 205 -23.01 21.67 2.15
N SER A 206 -23.23 22.85 1.57
CA SER A 206 -23.27 24.11 2.30
C SER A 206 -24.57 24.24 3.12
N TYR A 207 -24.46 24.81 4.32
CA TYR A 207 -25.60 25.15 5.17
C TYR A 207 -25.29 26.36 6.05
N ASN A 208 -26.33 27.00 6.58
CA ASN A 208 -26.17 28.11 7.52
C ASN A 208 -26.64 27.67 8.90
N ILE A 209 -25.97 28.13 9.95
CA ILE A 209 -26.52 28.02 11.30
C ILE A 209 -27.75 28.94 11.34
N PRO A 210 -28.97 28.40 11.60
CA PRO A 210 -30.19 29.19 11.58
C PRO A 210 -30.10 30.44 12.45
N ASN A 211 -30.67 31.55 11.95
CA ASN A 211 -30.68 32.84 12.63
C ASN A 211 -29.29 33.45 12.87
N THR A 212 -28.29 33.08 12.06
CA THR A 212 -26.96 33.69 12.05
C THR A 212 -26.47 33.86 10.62
N SER A 213 -25.43 34.69 10.43
CA SER A 213 -24.70 34.79 9.16
C SER A 213 -23.57 33.75 9.04
N HIS A 214 -23.55 32.72 9.89
CA HIS A 214 -22.49 31.72 9.90
C HIS A 214 -22.77 30.63 8.88
N GLU A 215 -22.02 30.70 7.78
CA GLU A 215 -21.96 29.66 6.77
C GLU A 215 -21.08 28.50 7.24
N ARG A 216 -21.48 27.30 6.82
CA ARG A 216 -20.84 26.03 7.10
C ARG A 216 -20.91 25.15 5.87
N ARG A 217 -20.03 24.14 5.85
CA ARG A 217 -20.00 23.11 4.83
C ARG A 217 -19.84 21.76 5.51
N LEU A 218 -20.73 20.84 5.19
CA LEU A 218 -20.69 19.46 5.63
C LEU A 218 -20.08 18.62 4.52
N VAL A 219 -18.86 18.15 4.74
CA VAL A 219 -18.10 17.37 3.76
C VAL A 219 -17.96 15.95 4.29
N VAL A 220 -18.27 14.94 3.47
CA VAL A 220 -18.29 13.53 3.89
C VAL A 220 -17.50 12.67 2.93
N PHE A 221 -16.46 12.01 3.44
CA PHE A 221 -15.73 10.97 2.72
C PHE A 221 -16.20 9.59 3.17
N GLN A 222 -16.41 8.69 2.22
CA GLN A 222 -16.76 7.29 2.49
C GLN A 222 -15.57 6.38 2.18
N ARG A 223 -15.27 5.46 3.11
CA ARG A 223 -14.23 4.46 2.92
C ARG A 223 -14.68 3.36 1.95
N LEU A 224 -13.85 3.03 0.96
CA LEU A 224 -14.16 2.03 -0.07
C LEU A 224 -13.72 0.61 0.31
N GLY A 225 -12.58 0.48 1.01
CA GLY A 225 -11.95 -0.80 1.31
C GLY A 225 -11.97 -1.16 2.79
N GLU A 226 -11.79 -2.45 3.09
CA GLU A 226 -11.65 -2.93 4.47
C GLU A 226 -10.39 -2.34 5.14
N PRO A 227 -10.47 -2.00 6.44
CA PRO A 227 -9.31 -1.57 7.21
C PRO A 227 -8.29 -2.70 7.37
N LEU A 228 -7.03 -2.31 7.59
CA LEU A 228 -5.91 -3.25 7.62
C LEU A 228 -6.06 -4.32 8.71
N PHE A 229 -6.56 -3.95 9.90
CA PHE A 229 -6.76 -4.89 11.01
C PHE A 229 -7.79 -6.00 10.67
N VAL A 230 -8.83 -5.69 9.89
CA VAL A 230 -9.81 -6.69 9.41
C VAL A 230 -9.15 -7.63 8.41
N LYS A 231 -8.41 -7.08 7.44
CA LYS A 231 -7.67 -7.89 6.47
C LYS A 231 -6.66 -8.80 7.16
N LYS A 232 -5.98 -8.27 8.18
CA LYS A 232 -5.02 -9.01 9.02
C LYS A 232 -5.73 -10.15 9.77
N ALA A 233 -6.84 -9.88 10.46
CA ALA A 233 -7.57 -10.91 11.18
C ALA A 233 -8.00 -12.06 10.26
N LYS A 234 -8.58 -11.74 9.10
CA LYS A 234 -8.94 -12.75 8.08
C LYS A 234 -7.72 -13.54 7.58
N ALA A 235 -6.59 -12.86 7.36
CA ALA A 235 -5.36 -13.53 6.95
C ALA A 235 -4.79 -14.45 8.05
N MET A 236 -4.89 -14.06 9.32
CA MET A 236 -4.48 -14.88 10.46
C MET A 236 -5.34 -16.14 10.61
N GLU A 237 -6.63 -16.04 10.31
CA GLU A 237 -7.54 -17.20 10.30
C GLU A 237 -7.25 -18.14 9.11
N ARG A 238 -6.87 -17.57 7.96
CA ARG A 238 -6.70 -18.33 6.72
C ARG A 238 -5.34 -19.02 6.58
N TYR A 239 -4.26 -18.38 7.02
CA TYR A 239 -2.91 -18.83 6.72
C TYR A 239 -2.16 -19.32 7.96
N ILE A 240 -1.30 -20.33 7.77
CA ILE A 240 -0.35 -20.74 8.80
C ILE A 240 0.68 -19.63 8.97
N SER A 241 0.53 -18.88 10.07
CA SER A 241 1.36 -17.72 10.40
C SER A 241 2.50 -18.10 11.35
N ARG A 242 3.70 -17.55 11.10
CA ARG A 242 4.87 -17.69 11.99
C ARG A 242 5.61 -16.38 12.16
N ILE A 243 5.79 -15.97 13.42
CA ILE A 243 6.60 -14.80 13.78
C ILE A 243 8.05 -15.25 13.99
N ILE A 244 8.99 -14.52 13.40
CA ILE A 244 10.42 -14.83 13.44
C ILE A 244 11.21 -13.58 13.82
N GLU A 245 11.80 -13.59 15.01
CA GLU A 245 12.52 -12.43 15.57
C GLU A 245 14.00 -12.70 15.84
N SER A 246 14.46 -13.96 15.69
CA SER A 246 15.83 -14.38 15.95
C SER A 246 16.58 -14.79 14.69
N GLU A 247 17.79 -14.28 14.50
CA GLU A 247 18.73 -14.74 13.46
C GLU A 247 19.12 -16.22 13.61
N GLN A 248 18.98 -16.77 14.83
CA GLN A 248 19.32 -18.17 15.09
C GLN A 248 18.23 -19.15 14.62
N ASN A 249 17.04 -18.64 14.28
CA ASN A 249 15.92 -19.43 13.81
C ASN A 249 16.29 -20.24 12.55
N PRO A 250 16.06 -21.57 12.52
CA PRO A 250 16.42 -22.42 11.39
C PRO A 250 15.78 -21.99 10.06
N LEU A 251 14.50 -21.63 10.08
CA LEU A 251 13.79 -21.18 8.88
C LEU A 251 14.40 -19.89 8.32
N PHE A 252 14.73 -18.93 9.18
CA PHE A 252 15.41 -17.71 8.74
C PHE A 252 16.79 -17.99 8.16
N LYS A 253 17.59 -18.87 8.79
CA LYS A 253 18.88 -19.29 8.24
C LYS A 253 18.73 -19.93 6.87
N ASP A 254 17.68 -20.70 6.65
CA ASP A 254 17.40 -21.33 5.37
C ASP A 254 16.99 -20.30 4.30
N LEU A 255 16.13 -19.34 4.65
CA LEU A 255 15.79 -18.21 3.78
C LEU A 255 17.03 -17.39 3.40
N LYS A 256 17.91 -17.09 4.37
CA LYS A 256 19.15 -16.34 4.13
C LYS A 256 20.11 -17.05 3.18
N LYS A 257 20.15 -18.39 3.20
CA LYS A 257 20.95 -19.17 2.22
C LYS A 257 20.44 -19.01 0.79
N LEU A 258 19.15 -18.69 0.58
CA LEU A 258 18.57 -18.49 -0.76
C LEU A 258 19.06 -17.20 -1.44
N LEU A 259 19.79 -16.34 -0.71
CA LEU A 259 20.48 -15.19 -1.30
C LEU A 259 21.69 -15.60 -2.15
N GLY A 260 22.11 -16.86 -2.11
CA GLY A 260 23.23 -17.38 -2.90
C GLY A 260 22.87 -18.65 -3.67
N SER A 261 23.53 -18.85 -4.82
CA SER A 261 23.31 -19.98 -5.73
C SER A 261 23.38 -21.36 -5.05
N ARG A 262 24.30 -21.55 -4.08
CA ARG A 262 24.45 -22.83 -3.36
C ARG A 262 23.21 -23.17 -2.54
N GLY A 263 22.62 -22.19 -1.86
CA GLY A 263 21.42 -22.40 -1.07
C GLY A 263 20.21 -22.71 -1.94
N ILE A 264 20.08 -21.99 -3.06
CA ILE A 264 19.03 -22.22 -4.05
C ILE A 264 19.10 -23.65 -4.61
N ARG A 265 20.27 -24.09 -5.09
CA ARG A 265 20.46 -25.46 -5.61
C ARG A 265 20.10 -26.53 -4.58
N LYS A 266 20.57 -26.37 -3.34
CA LYS A 266 20.35 -27.35 -2.27
C LYS A 266 18.88 -27.44 -1.85
N GLN A 267 18.20 -26.30 -1.76
CA GLN A 267 16.84 -26.23 -1.22
C GLN A 267 15.76 -26.33 -2.30
N LYS A 268 16.12 -26.12 -3.58
CA LYS A 268 15.17 -26.01 -4.71
C LYS A 268 14.08 -24.97 -4.46
N LYS A 269 14.48 -23.83 -3.89
CA LYS A 269 13.61 -22.68 -3.61
C LYS A 269 14.30 -21.37 -3.96
N ALA A 270 13.53 -20.31 -4.17
CA ALA A 270 14.05 -18.98 -4.46
C ALA A 270 13.20 -17.88 -3.80
N LEU A 271 13.83 -16.71 -3.62
CA LEU A 271 13.17 -15.52 -3.11
C LEU A 271 12.90 -14.55 -4.26
N VAL A 272 11.63 -14.20 -4.45
CA VAL A 272 11.20 -13.16 -5.37
C VAL A 272 11.00 -11.87 -4.59
N ALA A 273 11.56 -10.78 -5.11
CA ALA A 273 11.49 -9.46 -4.53
C ALA A 273 10.93 -8.44 -5.52
N GLY A 274 10.30 -7.39 -5.00
CA GLY A 274 9.69 -6.32 -5.78
C GLY A 274 8.16 -6.45 -5.81
N SER A 275 7.48 -5.36 -5.45
CA SER A 275 6.02 -5.34 -5.26
C SER A 275 5.24 -5.81 -6.49
N LYS A 276 5.67 -5.41 -7.69
CA LYS A 276 5.03 -5.82 -8.94
C LYS A 276 5.34 -7.28 -9.27
N GLN A 277 6.61 -7.67 -9.23
CA GLN A 277 7.05 -9.03 -9.58
C GLN A 277 6.46 -10.09 -8.64
N VAL A 278 6.40 -9.79 -7.34
CA VAL A 278 5.80 -10.69 -6.33
C VAL A 278 4.33 -10.95 -6.66
N LEU A 279 3.56 -9.91 -6.97
CA LEU A 279 2.14 -10.07 -7.31
C LEU A 279 1.94 -10.77 -8.66
N GLU A 280 2.77 -10.48 -9.66
CA GLU A 280 2.74 -11.15 -10.96
C GLU A 280 3.03 -12.65 -10.83
N VAL A 281 4.09 -13.04 -10.10
CA VAL A 281 4.42 -14.45 -9.86
C VAL A 281 3.33 -15.14 -9.06
N LEU A 282 2.79 -14.49 -8.02
CA LEU A 282 1.70 -15.03 -7.21
C LEU A 282 0.45 -15.31 -8.05
N SER A 283 0.15 -14.46 -9.02
CA SER A 283 -1.01 -14.59 -9.91
C SER A 283 -0.78 -15.59 -11.06
N GLN A 284 0.42 -15.64 -11.64
CA GLN A 284 0.72 -16.45 -12.83
C GLN A 284 1.16 -17.88 -12.48
N PHE A 285 1.83 -18.05 -11.34
CA PHE A 285 2.39 -19.34 -10.89
C PHE A 285 2.00 -19.64 -9.42
N PRO A 286 0.69 -19.64 -9.09
CA PRO A 286 0.22 -19.84 -7.71
C PRO A 286 0.68 -21.17 -7.10
N GLU A 287 0.87 -22.21 -7.92
CA GLU A 287 1.32 -23.55 -7.52
C GLU A 287 2.78 -23.61 -7.09
N LEU A 288 3.60 -22.62 -7.46
CA LEU A 288 4.99 -22.52 -7.05
C LEU A 288 5.16 -21.77 -5.73
N CYS A 289 4.14 -21.05 -5.28
CA CYS A 289 4.22 -20.14 -4.13
C CYS A 289 4.13 -20.90 -2.80
N GLU A 290 5.12 -20.75 -1.92
CA GLU A 290 5.13 -21.45 -0.62
C GLU A 290 4.89 -20.54 0.57
N ALA A 291 5.43 -19.32 0.55
CA ALA A 291 5.28 -18.40 1.66
C ALA A 291 5.31 -16.94 1.24
N TRP A 292 4.43 -16.15 1.85
CA TRP A 292 4.50 -14.70 1.89
C TRP A 292 5.36 -14.25 3.07
N ILE A 293 6.35 -13.41 2.82
CA ILE A 293 7.33 -12.98 3.83
C ILE A 293 7.21 -11.47 4.00
N GLY A 294 6.73 -11.03 5.17
CA GLY A 294 6.54 -9.63 5.51
C GLY A 294 7.43 -9.15 6.65
N SER A 295 7.52 -7.82 6.81
CA SER A 295 8.14 -7.18 7.98
C SER A 295 7.09 -6.96 9.08
N GLY A 296 7.01 -7.90 10.01
CA GLY A 296 5.97 -7.97 11.04
C GLY A 296 4.56 -8.15 10.47
N GLU A 297 3.58 -7.62 11.20
CA GLU A 297 2.15 -7.85 10.94
C GLU A 297 1.53 -6.87 9.93
N LYS A 298 2.33 -5.94 9.39
CA LYS A 298 1.82 -4.77 8.65
C LYS A 298 1.35 -5.09 7.23
N ASP A 299 1.78 -6.21 6.67
CA ASP A 299 1.53 -6.57 5.27
C ASP A 299 1.05 -8.02 5.15
N PRO A 300 -0.23 -8.32 5.47
CA PRO A 300 -0.78 -9.66 5.28
C PRO A 300 -0.77 -10.05 3.79
N PRO A 301 -0.78 -11.36 3.47
CA PRO A 301 -0.95 -11.82 2.11
C PRO A 301 -2.20 -11.21 1.46
N PRO A 302 -2.18 -10.89 0.15
CA PRO A 302 -3.38 -10.44 -0.56
C PRO A 302 -4.57 -11.41 -0.38
N PRO A 303 -5.82 -10.92 -0.37
CA PRO A 303 -7.00 -11.78 -0.20
C PRO A 303 -7.13 -12.90 -1.24
N ASP A 304 -6.64 -12.69 -2.46
CA ASP A 304 -6.73 -13.66 -3.56
C ASP A 304 -5.50 -14.59 -3.62
N SER A 305 -4.66 -14.60 -2.57
CA SER A 305 -3.49 -15.48 -2.53
C SER A 305 -3.88 -16.97 -2.39
N PRO A 306 -3.04 -17.92 -2.83
CA PRO A 306 -3.32 -19.35 -2.70
C PRO A 306 -3.51 -19.78 -1.23
N GLU A 307 -4.49 -20.65 -0.95
CA GLU A 307 -4.82 -21.06 0.43
C GLU A 307 -3.67 -21.80 1.15
N HIS A 308 -2.81 -22.47 0.40
CA HIS A 308 -1.68 -23.23 0.95
C HIS A 308 -0.46 -22.36 1.32
N LEU A 309 -0.56 -21.04 1.12
CA LEU A 309 0.54 -20.12 1.37
C LEU A 309 0.81 -20.00 2.88
N ASN A 310 2.06 -20.12 3.29
CA ASN A 310 2.45 -19.78 4.65
C ASN A 310 2.64 -18.27 4.77
N TRP A 311 2.45 -17.72 5.97
CA TRP A 311 2.75 -16.31 6.24
C TRP A 311 3.87 -16.18 7.28
N TYR A 312 5.04 -15.71 6.84
CA TYR A 312 6.19 -15.50 7.71
C TYR A 312 6.35 -14.01 8.00
N GLN A 313 6.39 -13.68 9.28
CA GLN A 313 6.45 -12.32 9.79
C GLN A 313 7.79 -12.11 10.48
N LEU A 314 8.70 -11.42 9.80
CA LEU A 314 10.07 -11.22 10.27
C LEU A 314 10.18 -9.90 11.02
N SER A 315 11.03 -9.83 12.04
CA SER A 315 11.41 -8.53 12.61
C SER A 315 12.10 -7.66 11.54
N SER A 316 12.00 -6.33 11.68
CA SER A 316 12.52 -5.39 10.67
C SER A 316 14.00 -5.64 10.29
N PRO A 317 14.94 -5.88 11.23
CA PRO A 317 16.33 -6.18 10.89
C PRO A 317 16.49 -7.47 10.08
N LEU A 318 15.74 -8.52 10.43
CA LEU A 318 15.79 -9.80 9.72
C LEU A 318 15.25 -9.65 8.30
N PHE A 319 14.12 -8.96 8.15
CA PHE A 319 13.52 -8.70 6.85
C PHE A 319 14.48 -7.92 5.93
N GLN A 320 15.09 -6.84 6.44
CA GLN A 320 16.06 -6.03 5.70
C GLN A 320 17.26 -6.83 5.20
N SER A 321 17.70 -7.84 5.97
CA SER A 321 18.80 -8.71 5.54
C SER A 321 18.44 -9.65 4.38
N LEU A 322 17.16 -9.91 4.12
CA LEU A 322 16.67 -10.70 2.99
C LEU A 322 16.28 -9.83 1.79
N ASP A 323 15.85 -8.60 2.03
CA ASP A 323 15.47 -7.64 0.99
C ASP A 323 16.70 -6.98 0.38
N VAL A 324 17.41 -7.73 -0.48
CA VAL A 324 18.65 -7.33 -1.17
C VAL A 324 18.52 -6.00 -1.91
N PHE A 325 17.31 -5.57 -2.25
CA PHE A 325 17.06 -4.35 -3.01
C PHE A 325 16.50 -3.19 -2.17
N GLY A 326 16.32 -3.37 -0.85
CA GLY A 326 15.81 -2.34 0.05
C GLY A 326 14.43 -1.81 -0.32
N THR A 327 13.55 -2.68 -0.85
CA THR A 327 12.19 -2.30 -1.25
C THR A 327 11.28 -1.97 -0.06
N GLY A 328 11.50 -2.57 1.10
CA GLY A 328 10.60 -2.53 2.24
C GLY A 328 9.22 -3.14 1.96
N LYS A 329 9.11 -3.98 0.91
CA LYS A 329 7.86 -4.62 0.48
C LYS A 329 7.98 -6.13 0.59
N PRO A 330 6.87 -6.85 0.89
CA PRO A 330 6.91 -8.30 1.09
C PRO A 330 7.63 -9.07 -0.01
N LEU A 331 8.32 -10.14 0.40
CA LEU A 331 8.98 -11.10 -0.48
C LEU A 331 8.10 -12.33 -0.66
N LEU A 332 8.33 -13.08 -1.73
CA LEU A 332 7.64 -14.34 -2.00
C LEU A 332 8.66 -15.47 -2.08
N LEU A 333 8.44 -16.51 -1.27
CA LEU A 333 9.18 -17.77 -1.36
C LEU A 333 8.50 -18.67 -2.38
N ILE A 334 9.26 -19.12 -3.38
CA ILE A 334 8.77 -20.03 -4.42
C ILE A 334 9.58 -21.33 -4.45
N ARG A 335 8.95 -22.42 -4.86
CA ARG A 335 9.64 -23.62 -5.37
C ARG A 335 10.16 -23.34 -6.77
N ILE A 336 11.33 -23.88 -7.07
CA ILE A 336 11.87 -23.87 -8.42
C ILE A 336 11.82 -25.27 -9.02
N LYS A 337 11.55 -25.35 -10.33
CA LYS A 337 11.58 -26.60 -11.08
C LYS A 337 13.01 -27.13 -11.11
N THR A 338 13.15 -28.45 -11.10
CA THR A 338 14.49 -29.06 -11.29
C THR A 338 14.91 -28.76 -12.73
N VAL A 339 16.12 -28.23 -12.90
CA VAL A 339 16.68 -27.94 -14.22
C VAL A 339 17.27 -29.23 -14.77
N GLU A 340 16.86 -29.61 -15.98
CA GLU A 340 17.37 -30.81 -16.66
C GLU A 340 18.78 -30.53 -17.20
N LYS A 341 19.59 -31.60 -17.31
CA LYS A 341 20.89 -31.51 -17.95
C LYS A 341 20.74 -31.64 -19.46
N TRP A 342 21.61 -30.94 -20.18
CA TRP A 342 21.79 -31.06 -21.62
C TRP A 342 23.23 -31.49 -21.91
N ALA A 343 23.40 -32.48 -22.77
CA ALA A 343 24.68 -32.88 -23.32
C ALA A 343 24.78 -32.44 -24.80
N PRO A 344 25.98 -32.12 -25.31
CA PRO A 344 26.15 -31.76 -26.71
C PRO A 344 25.60 -32.80 -27.70
N ASP A 345 25.70 -34.09 -27.36
CA ASP A 345 25.19 -35.20 -28.16
C ASP A 345 23.65 -35.22 -28.30
N ASP A 346 22.92 -34.52 -27.42
CA ASP A 346 21.47 -34.36 -27.53
C ASP A 346 21.07 -33.43 -28.69
N GLY A 347 22.03 -32.69 -29.24
CA GLY A 347 21.82 -31.70 -30.29
C GLY A 347 20.98 -30.50 -29.81
N LEU A 348 20.56 -29.68 -30.77
CA LEU A 348 19.69 -28.53 -30.53
C LEU A 348 18.33 -28.75 -31.20
N PRO A 349 17.22 -28.32 -30.58
CA PRO A 349 15.92 -28.32 -31.24
C PRO A 349 15.88 -27.31 -32.38
N GLU A 350 14.96 -27.51 -33.31
CA GLU A 350 14.61 -26.49 -34.31
C GLU A 350 14.24 -25.17 -33.60
N GLY A 351 14.70 -24.06 -34.18
CA GLY A 351 14.57 -22.72 -33.65
C GLY A 351 15.87 -22.18 -33.07
N CYS A 352 15.72 -21.28 -32.08
CA CYS A 352 16.84 -20.57 -31.47
C CYS A 352 17.04 -21.00 -30.03
N THR A 353 18.20 -21.58 -29.76
CA THR A 353 18.71 -21.77 -28.41
C THR A 353 19.64 -20.61 -28.03
N VAL A 354 19.68 -20.23 -26.74
CA VAL A 354 20.67 -19.27 -26.25
C VAL A 354 21.54 -19.91 -25.18
N PHE A 355 22.84 -19.96 -25.43
CA PHE A 355 23.80 -20.31 -24.39
C PHE A 355 24.06 -19.10 -23.48
N ILE A 356 24.15 -19.34 -22.19
CA ILE A 356 24.42 -18.31 -21.19
C ILE A 356 25.65 -18.74 -20.41
N PRO A 357 26.78 -18.00 -20.49
CA PRO A 357 27.99 -18.26 -19.72
C PRO A 357 28.28 -17.14 -18.69
N PHE A 358 27.27 -16.43 -18.21
CA PHE A 358 27.47 -15.22 -17.40
C PHE A 358 27.55 -15.50 -15.91
N GLN A 359 28.65 -15.05 -15.30
CA GLN A 359 28.85 -15.12 -13.84
C GLN A 359 28.04 -14.09 -13.06
N ASP A 360 27.64 -12.99 -13.71
CA ASP A 360 26.75 -12.01 -13.10
C ASP A 360 25.27 -12.42 -13.26
N PRO A 361 24.52 -12.62 -12.16
CA PRO A 361 23.11 -13.00 -12.23
C PRO A 361 22.21 -11.93 -12.88
N GLU A 362 22.55 -10.64 -12.86
CA GLU A 362 21.74 -9.62 -13.55
C GLU A 362 21.79 -9.80 -15.07
N ASN A 363 22.98 -10.08 -15.61
CA ASN A 363 23.16 -10.46 -17.02
C ASN A 363 22.41 -11.76 -17.38
N VAL A 364 22.48 -12.80 -16.53
CA VAL A 364 21.72 -14.05 -16.75
C VAL A 364 20.22 -13.76 -16.87
N GLY A 365 19.66 -13.02 -15.91
CA GLY A 365 18.24 -12.67 -15.92
C GLY A 365 17.85 -11.82 -17.13
N SER A 366 18.69 -10.86 -17.52
CA SER A 366 18.45 -9.96 -18.66
C SER A 366 18.42 -10.70 -20.00
N VAL A 367 19.32 -11.67 -20.20
CA VAL A 367 19.30 -12.51 -21.40
C VAL A 367 18.13 -13.47 -21.41
N ILE A 368 17.78 -14.08 -20.28
CA ILE A 368 16.58 -14.92 -20.17
C ILE A 368 15.32 -14.14 -20.55
N ARG A 369 15.21 -12.89 -20.10
CA ARG A 369 14.10 -12.00 -20.49
C ARG A 369 14.09 -11.73 -21.99
N SER A 370 15.26 -11.43 -22.56
CA SER A 370 15.39 -11.13 -23.98
C SER A 370 15.09 -12.35 -24.84
N ALA A 371 15.59 -13.52 -24.45
CA ALA A 371 15.31 -14.80 -25.10
C ALA A 371 13.81 -15.09 -25.14
N ALA A 372 13.13 -14.97 -23.98
CA ALA A 372 11.67 -15.13 -23.92
C ALA A 372 10.93 -14.08 -24.78
N ALA A 373 11.35 -12.81 -24.73
CA ALA A 373 10.70 -11.73 -25.45
C ALA A 373 10.81 -11.85 -26.98
N PHE A 374 11.93 -12.38 -27.47
CA PHE A 374 12.17 -12.57 -28.91
C PHE A 374 11.83 -13.98 -29.40
N GLY A 375 11.33 -14.84 -28.51
CA GLY A 375 10.77 -16.15 -28.83
C GLY A 375 11.83 -17.21 -29.12
N ALA A 376 12.95 -17.19 -28.41
CA ALA A 376 13.85 -18.34 -28.33
C ALA A 376 13.19 -19.49 -27.54
N ASP A 377 13.43 -20.70 -28.00
CA ASP A 377 12.73 -21.91 -27.56
C ASP A 377 13.24 -22.42 -26.20
N GLN A 378 14.54 -22.22 -25.96
CA GLN A 378 15.20 -22.63 -24.73
C GLN A 378 16.48 -21.84 -24.46
N VAL A 379 16.90 -21.87 -23.20
CA VAL A 379 18.20 -21.38 -22.77
C VAL A 379 19.01 -22.51 -22.13
N ILE A 380 20.30 -22.56 -22.45
CA ILE A 380 21.25 -23.50 -21.86
C ILE A 380 22.23 -22.70 -21.00
N LEU A 381 22.21 -22.95 -19.70
CA LEU A 381 23.14 -22.37 -18.74
C LEU A 381 24.41 -23.19 -18.73
N LEU A 382 25.53 -22.59 -19.16
CA LEU A 382 26.83 -23.22 -19.04
C LEU A 382 27.29 -23.26 -17.57
N SER A 383 28.25 -24.12 -17.25
CA SER A 383 28.71 -24.36 -15.88
C SER A 383 29.18 -23.10 -15.13
N GLU A 384 29.64 -22.10 -15.87
CA GLU A 384 30.14 -20.81 -15.41
C GLU A 384 29.00 -19.88 -14.98
N SER A 385 27.78 -20.15 -15.42
CA SER A 385 26.66 -19.26 -15.20
C SER A 385 26.24 -19.16 -13.74
N ALA A 386 25.90 -17.94 -13.35
CA ALA A 386 25.13 -17.72 -12.13
C ALA A 386 23.77 -18.42 -12.21
N HIS A 387 23.24 -18.76 -11.04
CA HIS A 387 21.97 -19.47 -10.97
C HIS A 387 20.82 -18.59 -11.45
N PRO A 388 19.92 -19.07 -12.32
CA PRO A 388 18.88 -18.24 -12.95
C PRO A 388 17.82 -17.75 -11.96
N TYR A 389 17.66 -18.49 -10.86
CA TYR A 389 16.76 -18.16 -9.76
C TYR A 389 17.41 -17.35 -8.63
N HIS A 390 18.62 -16.81 -8.85
CA HIS A 390 19.22 -15.85 -7.92
C HIS A 390 18.32 -14.60 -7.80
N PRO A 391 18.17 -13.94 -6.63
CA PRO A 391 17.27 -12.80 -6.49
C PRO A 391 17.47 -11.69 -7.54
N LYS A 392 18.74 -11.42 -7.88
CA LYS A 392 19.13 -10.49 -8.96
C LYS A 392 18.68 -10.95 -10.35
N ALA A 393 18.88 -12.23 -10.68
CA ALA A 393 18.47 -12.82 -11.96
C ALA A 393 16.94 -12.85 -12.09
N LEU A 394 16.22 -13.26 -11.05
CA LEU A 394 14.76 -13.23 -11.00
C LEU A 394 14.22 -11.83 -11.26
N ARG A 395 14.76 -10.81 -10.57
CA ARG A 395 14.35 -9.43 -10.75
C ARG A 395 14.63 -8.93 -12.17
N ALA A 396 15.84 -9.18 -12.70
CA ALA A 396 16.21 -8.77 -14.06
C ALA A 396 15.36 -9.46 -15.14
N SER A 397 15.02 -10.74 -14.92
CA SER A 397 14.16 -11.51 -15.83
C SER A 397 12.71 -11.01 -15.87
N GLY A 398 12.24 -10.37 -14.79
CA GLY A 398 10.83 -9.99 -14.66
C GLY A 398 9.90 -11.20 -14.57
N GLY A 399 10.37 -12.33 -14.03
CA GLY A 399 9.58 -13.55 -13.85
C GLY A 399 9.54 -14.49 -15.05
N THR A 400 10.01 -14.08 -16.23
CA THR A 400 10.03 -14.94 -17.44
C THR A 400 10.86 -16.21 -17.27
N VAL A 401 11.83 -16.19 -16.34
CA VAL A 401 12.64 -17.34 -15.96
C VAL A 401 11.81 -18.54 -15.48
N LEU A 402 10.58 -18.32 -15.00
CA LEU A 402 9.68 -19.39 -14.57
C LEU A 402 8.91 -20.04 -15.73
N GLY A 403 8.83 -19.37 -16.88
CA GLY A 403 8.08 -19.80 -18.06
C GLY A 403 8.94 -20.39 -19.18
N ILE A 404 10.17 -19.92 -19.37
CA ILE A 404 11.06 -20.42 -20.43
C ILE A 404 11.68 -21.78 -20.06
N ARG A 405 11.96 -22.63 -21.07
CA ARG A 405 12.70 -23.87 -20.88
C ARG A 405 14.18 -23.57 -20.59
N ILE A 406 14.68 -24.07 -19.45
CA ILE A 406 16.06 -23.90 -18.99
C ILE A 406 16.71 -25.27 -18.87
N LEU A 407 17.92 -25.41 -19.38
CA LEU A 407 18.77 -26.60 -19.25
C LEU A 407 20.14 -26.22 -18.67
N GLU A 408 20.82 -27.16 -18.00
CA GLU A 408 22.21 -27.03 -17.55
C GLU A 408 23.15 -27.76 -18.52
N GLY A 409 24.08 -27.03 -19.13
CA GLY A 409 25.10 -27.55 -20.05
C GLY A 409 26.49 -27.67 -19.42
N PRO A 410 27.48 -28.15 -20.19
CA PRO A 410 28.87 -28.25 -19.76
C PRO A 410 29.54 -26.87 -19.64
N SER A 411 30.86 -26.82 -19.41
CA SER A 411 31.61 -25.57 -19.49
C SER A 411 31.75 -25.07 -20.92
N LEU A 412 32.01 -23.77 -21.09
CA LEU A 412 32.24 -23.17 -22.40
C LEU A 412 33.42 -23.82 -23.15
N ALA A 413 34.44 -24.26 -22.42
CA ALA A 413 35.62 -24.93 -22.98
C ALA A 413 35.34 -26.36 -23.46
N GLU A 414 34.28 -27.00 -22.96
CA GLU A 414 33.88 -28.36 -23.30
C GLU A 414 32.85 -28.42 -24.43
N LEU A 415 32.40 -27.27 -24.95
CA LEU A 415 31.48 -27.24 -26.08
C LEU A 415 32.20 -27.68 -27.37
N PRO A 416 31.62 -28.63 -28.14
CA PRO A 416 32.15 -29.03 -29.44
C PRO A 416 32.14 -27.89 -30.48
N GLU A 417 33.13 -27.89 -31.38
CA GLU A 417 33.24 -26.91 -32.46
C GLU A 417 32.20 -27.08 -33.58
N ASP A 418 31.64 -28.29 -33.72
CA ASP A 418 30.69 -28.68 -34.78
C ASP A 418 29.22 -28.40 -34.42
N LEU A 419 28.94 -27.93 -33.20
CA LEU A 419 27.61 -27.44 -32.85
C LEU A 419 27.21 -26.26 -33.77
N PRO A 420 25.92 -26.14 -34.14
CA PRO A 420 25.45 -25.05 -34.99
C PRO A 420 25.33 -23.74 -34.18
N LEU A 421 26.48 -23.16 -33.86
CA LEU A 421 26.61 -21.96 -33.03
C LEU A 421 26.77 -20.72 -33.90
N LEU A 422 26.19 -19.61 -33.44
CA LEU A 422 26.47 -18.24 -33.86
C LEU A 422 27.12 -17.50 -32.69
N PRO A 423 28.46 -17.57 -32.54
CA PRO A 423 29.17 -16.90 -31.47
C PRO A 423 29.14 -15.39 -31.66
N LEU A 424 28.97 -14.62 -30.58
CA LEU A 424 28.93 -13.15 -30.65
C LEU A 424 30.31 -12.56 -30.34
N SER A 425 30.91 -11.87 -31.31
CA SER A 425 32.21 -11.19 -31.17
C SER A 425 32.30 -9.95 -32.05
N ALA A 426 32.96 -8.89 -31.56
CA ALA A 426 33.14 -7.65 -32.31
C ALA A 426 33.90 -7.84 -33.65
N GLY A 427 34.79 -8.83 -33.73
CA GLY A 427 35.55 -9.14 -34.95
C GLY A 427 34.84 -10.08 -35.93
N GLY A 428 33.58 -10.42 -35.68
CA GLY A 428 32.79 -11.33 -36.53
C GLY A 428 32.18 -10.68 -37.78
N ARG A 429 31.47 -11.48 -38.56
CA ARG A 429 30.66 -11.02 -39.71
C ARG A 429 29.44 -10.23 -39.24
N ASP A 430 29.04 -9.18 -39.94
CA ASP A 430 27.89 -8.36 -39.56
C ASP A 430 26.62 -9.23 -39.46
N ILE A 431 25.94 -9.16 -38.31
CA ILE A 431 24.70 -9.89 -38.06
C ILE A 431 23.58 -9.58 -39.06
N ALA A 432 23.59 -8.40 -39.69
CA ALA A 432 22.64 -8.02 -40.71
C ALA A 432 22.79 -8.83 -42.01
N GLU A 433 23.96 -9.42 -42.25
CA GLU A 433 24.28 -10.21 -43.44
C GLU A 433 24.06 -11.72 -43.23
N ILE A 434 23.68 -12.13 -42.02
CA ILE A 434 23.52 -13.53 -41.67
C ILE A 434 22.15 -14.05 -42.10
N ALA A 435 22.16 -15.11 -42.91
CA ALA A 435 21.01 -15.99 -43.06
C ALA A 435 20.99 -16.96 -41.86
N PHE A 436 20.01 -16.78 -40.97
CA PHE A 436 19.90 -17.62 -39.77
C PHE A 436 19.46 -19.04 -40.15
N PRO A 437 20.16 -20.09 -39.68
CA PRO A 437 19.72 -21.47 -39.87
C PRO A 437 18.39 -21.76 -39.15
N ASP A 438 17.71 -22.84 -39.56
CA ASP A 438 16.49 -23.30 -38.87
C ASP A 438 16.79 -23.80 -37.46
N THR A 439 17.96 -24.44 -37.25
CA THR A 439 18.45 -24.92 -35.96
C THR A 439 19.79 -24.27 -35.64
N PHE A 440 19.84 -23.43 -34.61
CA PHE A 440 21.11 -22.82 -34.17
C PHE A 440 21.06 -22.36 -32.70
N ALA A 441 22.23 -22.00 -32.16
CA ALA A 441 22.30 -21.28 -30.90
C ALA A 441 23.16 -20.03 -30.95
N PHE A 442 22.72 -18.97 -30.27
CA PHE A 442 23.59 -17.85 -29.95
C PHE A 442 24.55 -18.22 -28.82
N LEU A 443 25.83 -17.88 -29.00
CA LEU A 443 26.86 -18.06 -27.98
C LEU A 443 27.54 -16.72 -27.66
N PRO A 444 27.07 -15.97 -26.65
CA PRO A 444 27.81 -14.82 -26.15
C PRO A 444 29.10 -15.25 -25.45
N GLY A 445 30.13 -14.40 -25.48
CA GLY A 445 31.37 -14.62 -24.73
C GLY A 445 31.23 -14.36 -23.23
N ILE A 446 32.19 -14.87 -22.45
CA ILE A 446 32.32 -14.54 -21.02
C ILE A 446 32.83 -13.09 -20.90
N GLU A 447 32.28 -12.31 -19.96
CA GLU A 447 32.77 -10.95 -19.67
C GLU A 447 34.25 -10.99 -19.24
N GLY A 448 35.11 -10.28 -19.98
CA GLY A 448 36.56 -10.29 -19.79
C GLY A 448 37.27 -11.14 -20.84
N PRO A 449 37.43 -12.47 -20.65
CA PRO A 449 38.19 -13.32 -21.56
C PRO A 449 37.52 -13.53 -22.92
N GLY A 450 36.23 -13.21 -23.04
CA GLY A 450 35.49 -13.30 -24.31
C GLY A 450 35.17 -14.74 -24.71
N LEU A 451 35.30 -15.02 -26.01
CA LEU A 451 35.10 -16.36 -26.58
C LEU A 451 36.43 -17.11 -26.73
N PRO A 452 36.45 -18.45 -26.51
CA PRO A 452 37.56 -19.30 -26.91
C PRO A 452 37.92 -19.13 -28.40
N GLU A 453 39.21 -19.26 -28.73
CA GLU A 453 39.73 -19.05 -30.10
C GLU A 453 39.01 -19.89 -31.16
N GLN A 454 38.63 -21.13 -30.81
CA GLN A 454 37.91 -22.04 -31.71
C GLN A 454 36.58 -21.45 -32.23
N PHE A 455 35.88 -20.64 -31.43
CA PHE A 455 34.60 -20.05 -31.79
C PHE A 455 34.73 -18.69 -32.49
N LYS A 456 35.91 -18.06 -32.49
CA LYS A 456 36.09 -16.73 -33.10
C LYS A 456 35.97 -16.75 -34.63
N LYS A 457 36.35 -17.86 -35.27
CA LYS A 457 36.36 -17.97 -36.74
C LYS A 457 34.98 -17.81 -37.39
N ASN A 458 33.93 -18.27 -36.71
CA ASN A 458 32.55 -18.24 -37.21
C ASN A 458 31.71 -17.17 -36.49
N ALA A 459 32.35 -16.25 -35.78
CA ALA A 459 31.64 -15.27 -34.97
C ALA A 459 30.87 -14.27 -35.82
N VAL A 460 29.84 -13.71 -35.20
CA VAL A 460 28.94 -12.69 -35.70
C VAL A 460 29.12 -11.43 -34.86
N SER A 461 29.17 -10.28 -35.51
CA SER A 461 29.34 -8.97 -34.90
C SER A 461 28.08 -8.13 -34.99
N ILE A 462 27.94 -7.21 -34.03
CA ILE A 462 26.93 -6.16 -34.06
C ILE A 462 27.67 -4.87 -34.38
N PRO A 463 27.36 -4.21 -35.51
CA PRO A 463 27.98 -2.93 -35.83
C PRO A 463 27.71 -1.90 -34.75
N ILE A 464 28.78 -1.30 -34.23
CA ILE A 464 28.74 -0.22 -33.25
C ILE A 464 29.67 0.92 -33.68
N ASP A 465 29.44 2.11 -33.13
CA ASP A 465 30.30 3.26 -33.36
C ASP A 465 31.72 2.98 -32.82
N SER A 466 32.75 3.34 -33.59
CA SER A 466 34.15 3.07 -33.28
C SER A 466 34.66 3.71 -31.98
N ARG A 467 33.89 4.63 -31.37
CA ARG A 467 34.19 5.21 -30.06
C ARG A 467 33.87 4.27 -28.89
N VAL A 468 33.18 3.16 -29.13
CA VAL A 468 32.81 2.17 -28.11
C VAL A 468 33.52 0.85 -28.42
N GLU A 469 34.28 0.32 -27.46
CA GLU A 469 35.06 -0.91 -27.65
C GLU A 469 34.18 -2.16 -27.73
N SER A 470 33.17 -2.26 -26.87
CA SER A 470 32.23 -3.40 -26.84
C SER A 470 30.94 -3.05 -26.11
N LEU A 471 29.90 -3.82 -26.37
CA LEU A 471 28.65 -3.78 -25.61
C LEU A 471 28.74 -4.75 -24.43
N ASN A 472 27.97 -4.48 -23.38
CA ASN A 472 27.69 -5.51 -22.37
C ASN A 472 27.12 -6.77 -23.06
N ALA A 473 27.57 -7.95 -22.61
CA ALA A 473 27.27 -9.20 -23.28
C ALA A 473 25.78 -9.52 -23.31
N ALA A 474 25.02 -9.17 -22.27
CA ALA A 474 23.57 -9.35 -22.26
C ALA A 474 22.88 -8.43 -23.29
N THR A 475 23.34 -7.18 -23.40
CA THR A 475 22.86 -6.23 -24.43
C THR A 475 23.16 -6.73 -25.84
N ALA A 476 24.37 -7.23 -26.09
CA ALA A 476 24.75 -7.81 -27.38
C ALA A 476 23.83 -8.98 -27.74
N THR A 477 23.60 -9.91 -26.80
CA THR A 477 22.67 -11.03 -27.00
C THR A 477 21.25 -10.56 -27.30
N ALA A 478 20.77 -9.52 -26.61
CA ALA A 478 19.43 -8.97 -26.87
C ALA A 478 19.29 -8.38 -28.28
N ILE A 479 20.30 -7.66 -28.77
CA ILE A 479 20.33 -7.13 -30.14
C ILE A 479 20.38 -8.28 -31.16
N ALA A 480 21.17 -9.32 -30.90
CA ALA A 480 21.27 -10.47 -31.77
C ALA A 480 19.95 -11.24 -31.88
N LEU A 481 19.28 -11.46 -30.75
CA LEU A 481 17.93 -12.04 -30.69
C LEU A 481 16.90 -11.18 -31.43
N TYR A 482 16.98 -9.85 -31.29
CA TYR A 482 16.11 -8.95 -32.05
C TYR A 482 16.35 -9.07 -33.55
N ALA A 483 17.61 -9.06 -34.01
CA ALA A 483 17.96 -9.22 -35.42
C ALA A 483 17.42 -10.53 -36.00
N TRP A 484 17.60 -11.65 -35.27
CA TRP A 484 17.00 -12.93 -35.63
C TRP A 484 15.47 -12.87 -35.69
N SER A 485 14.81 -12.27 -34.70
CA SER A 485 13.35 -12.16 -34.67
C SER A 485 12.80 -11.37 -35.87
N GLN A 486 13.53 -10.36 -36.34
CA GLN A 486 13.19 -9.58 -37.53
C GLN A 486 13.40 -10.39 -38.80
N TYR A 487 14.50 -11.14 -38.89
CA TYR A 487 14.74 -12.06 -39.99
C TYR A 487 13.62 -13.09 -40.12
N ARG A 488 13.21 -13.70 -39.00
CA ARG A 488 12.11 -14.67 -38.94
C ARG A 488 10.80 -14.06 -39.46
N ARG A 489 10.40 -12.88 -38.98
CA ARG A 489 9.19 -12.19 -39.48
C ARG A 489 9.20 -11.96 -40.99
N LYS A 490 10.36 -11.59 -41.56
CA LYS A 490 10.47 -11.35 -43.01
C LYS A 490 10.38 -12.63 -43.86
N HIS A 491 10.82 -13.78 -43.34
CA HIS A 491 10.95 -15.03 -44.10
C HIS A 491 9.91 -16.09 -43.75
N SER A 492 9.18 -15.94 -42.64
CA SER A 492 8.12 -16.87 -42.22
C SER A 492 6.73 -16.52 -42.76
N GLY A 493 6.57 -15.43 -43.54
CA GLY A 493 5.29 -15.07 -44.15
C GLY A 493 4.17 -14.70 -43.17
N VAL A 494 4.49 -14.29 -41.94
CA VAL A 494 3.56 -13.79 -40.91
C VAL A 494 3.94 -12.38 -40.48
#